data_AF-A0A850MHP8-F1
#
_entry.id   AF-A0A850MHP8-F1
#
_cell.length_a   1.000
_cell.length_b   1.000
_cell.length_c   1.000
_cell.angle_alpha   90.00
_cell.angle_beta   90.00
_cell.angle_gamma   90.00
#
_symmetry.space_group_name_H-M   'P 1'
#
loop_
_entity.id
_entity.type
_entity.pdbx_description
1 polymer ?
#
loop_
_entity_poly.entity_id
_entity_poly.type
_entity_poly.pdbx_seq_one_letter_code
_entity_poly.pdbx_strand_id
1 'polypeptide(L)'
;METEKDYFYKIAKEISTIFGKIFAARPYIAIVDAAGTIHYIDKHLADQHSEFIQNFVKDNFNLLKVGEYSLPMGGINLAFFKISSKAVITIFTAKGFTGQLLAFKTRMYEWSDKIDEKIGPLVSPSTLSTEGPKPGETIKPSIVKKEKPFKRIPIIKRKLTGKEKFSIEVASILQFCDGKHSIEDIRNETKYSIITVKEVLKEYQKKDWIKFKKIIQ
;
A
#
# COMPACT_ATOMS: atom_id res chain seq x y z
N MET A 1 -23.30 26.09 11.84
CA MET A 1 -22.04 25.38 12.13
C MET A 1 -21.83 24.42 10.98
N GLU A 2 -20.75 24.55 10.22
CA GLU A 2 -20.42 23.61 9.14
C GLU A 2 -19.91 22.31 9.76
N THR A 3 -20.44 21.16 9.33
CA THR A 3 -19.94 19.88 9.84
C THR A 3 -18.58 19.56 9.20
N GLU A 4 -17.71 18.88 9.93
CA GLU A 4 -16.39 18.48 9.43
C GLU A 4 -16.49 17.67 8.12
N LYS A 5 -17.51 16.81 8.01
CA LYS A 5 -17.81 16.05 6.79
C LYS A 5 -18.15 16.96 5.60
N ASP A 6 -18.88 18.04 5.83
CA ASP A 6 -19.23 18.99 4.76
C ASP A 6 -17.98 19.71 4.21
N TYR A 7 -17.02 20.01 5.09
CA TYR A 7 -15.79 20.68 4.70
C TYR A 7 -14.93 19.81 3.77
N PHE A 8 -14.64 18.57 4.16
CA PHE A 8 -13.87 17.66 3.32
C PHE A 8 -14.59 17.31 2.01
N TYR A 9 -15.92 17.22 2.04
CA TYR A 9 -16.72 17.05 0.83
C TYR A 9 -16.55 18.22 -0.15
N LYS A 10 -16.53 19.47 0.33
CA LYS A 10 -16.30 20.64 -0.54
C LYS A 10 -14.93 20.59 -1.22
N ILE A 11 -13.87 20.23 -0.48
CA ILE A 11 -12.52 20.08 -1.05
C ILE A 11 -12.49 18.96 -2.10
N ALA A 12 -13.05 17.79 -1.78
CA ALA A 12 -13.10 16.67 -2.70
C ALA A 12 -13.88 17.02 -3.98
N LYS A 13 -14.99 17.76 -3.86
CA LYS A 13 -15.79 18.24 -4.99
C LYS A 13 -15.02 19.24 -5.85
N GLU A 14 -14.26 20.14 -5.23
CA GLU A 14 -13.39 21.11 -5.91
C GLU A 14 -12.32 20.37 -6.75
N ILE A 15 -11.57 19.47 -6.12
CA ILE A 15 -10.58 18.60 -6.79
C ILE A 15 -11.25 17.83 -7.92
N SER A 16 -12.39 17.19 -7.65
CA SER A 16 -13.10 16.40 -8.65
C SER A 16 -13.53 17.23 -9.86
N THR A 17 -13.91 18.49 -9.66
CA THR A 17 -14.38 19.38 -10.73
C THR A 17 -13.20 19.84 -11.60
N ILE A 18 -12.09 20.20 -10.97
CA ILE A 18 -10.88 20.65 -11.68
C ILE A 18 -10.30 19.49 -12.50
N PHE A 19 -10.07 18.35 -11.85
CA PHE A 19 -9.41 17.22 -12.48
C PHE A 19 -10.33 16.36 -13.35
N GLY A 20 -11.65 16.43 -13.15
CA GLY A 20 -12.60 15.80 -14.07
C GLY A 20 -12.47 16.31 -15.50
N LYS A 21 -12.15 17.60 -15.68
CA LYS A 21 -11.87 18.19 -16.99
C LYS A 21 -10.53 17.72 -17.55
N ILE A 22 -9.50 17.63 -16.71
CA ILE A 22 -8.13 17.27 -17.11
C ILE A 22 -8.03 15.78 -17.48
N PHE A 23 -8.67 14.91 -16.70
CA PHE A 23 -8.62 13.46 -16.91
C PHE A 23 -9.58 12.98 -17.99
N ALA A 24 -10.50 13.84 -18.45
CA ALA A 24 -11.63 13.46 -19.31
C ALA A 24 -12.42 12.25 -18.73
N ALA A 25 -12.42 12.11 -17.41
CA ALA A 25 -13.03 11.03 -16.66
C ALA A 25 -13.41 11.56 -15.28
N ARG A 26 -14.41 10.97 -14.63
CA ARG A 26 -14.78 11.34 -13.26
C ARG A 26 -13.73 10.80 -12.28
N PRO A 27 -12.98 11.67 -11.58
CA PRO A 27 -12.20 11.24 -10.43
C PRO A 27 -13.10 10.98 -9.24
N TYR A 28 -12.74 9.98 -8.46
CA TYR A 28 -13.30 9.66 -7.16
C TYR A 28 -12.21 9.88 -6.13
N ILE A 29 -12.53 10.62 -5.08
CA ILE A 29 -11.55 11.16 -4.14
C ILE A 29 -11.73 10.51 -2.77
N ALA A 30 -10.62 10.23 -2.10
CA ALA A 30 -10.60 10.03 -0.65
C ALA A 30 -9.57 10.94 0.00
N ILE A 31 -9.90 11.44 1.20
CA ILE A 31 -9.01 12.23 2.05
C ILE A 31 -8.77 11.42 3.32
N VAL A 32 -7.51 11.09 3.57
CA VAL A 32 -7.09 10.17 4.62
C VAL A 32 -5.97 10.80 5.43
N ASP A 33 -6.04 10.71 6.76
CA ASP A 33 -4.95 11.18 7.61
C ASP A 33 -3.81 10.17 7.73
N ALA A 34 -2.71 10.58 8.37
CA ALA A 34 -1.52 9.74 8.59
C ALA A 34 -1.80 8.48 9.45
N ALA A 35 -2.87 8.47 10.24
CA ALA A 35 -3.30 7.31 11.02
C ALA A 35 -4.16 6.32 10.19
N GLY A 36 -4.46 6.67 8.94
CA GLY A 36 -5.33 5.89 8.05
C GLY A 36 -6.82 6.13 8.32
N THR A 37 -7.21 7.17 9.04
CA THR A 37 -8.61 7.55 9.24
C THR A 37 -9.12 8.24 7.98
N ILE A 38 -10.24 7.75 7.46
CA ILE A 38 -10.90 8.35 6.29
C ILE A 38 -11.79 9.49 6.76
N HIS A 39 -11.42 10.71 6.37
CA HIS A 39 -12.21 11.93 6.62
C HIS A 39 -13.29 12.14 5.54
N TYR A 40 -12.98 11.73 4.31
CA TYR A 40 -13.92 11.72 3.20
C TYR A 40 -13.59 10.61 2.22
N ILE A 41 -14.61 10.00 1.63
CA ILE A 41 -14.46 9.05 0.53
C ILE A 41 -15.70 9.08 -0.38
N ASP A 42 -15.48 9.17 -1.68
CA ASP A 42 -16.53 8.98 -2.67
C ASP A 42 -17.12 7.57 -2.59
N LYS A 43 -18.45 7.46 -2.71
CA LYS A 43 -19.17 6.17 -2.57
C LYS A 43 -18.58 5.05 -3.45
N HIS A 44 -18.31 5.34 -4.71
CA HIS A 44 -17.77 4.35 -5.64
C HIS A 44 -16.38 3.83 -5.21
N LEU A 45 -15.56 4.71 -4.64
CA LEU A 45 -14.25 4.35 -4.12
C LEU A 45 -14.37 3.58 -2.80
N ALA A 46 -15.34 3.94 -1.95
CA ALA A 46 -15.62 3.26 -0.70
C ALA A 46 -16.02 1.80 -0.92
N ASP A 47 -16.91 1.55 -1.87
CA ASP A 47 -17.45 0.22 -2.17
C ASP A 47 -16.37 -0.76 -2.66
N GLN A 48 -15.29 -0.26 -3.26
CA GLN A 48 -14.27 -1.10 -3.92
C GLN A 48 -12.92 -1.13 -3.19
N HIS A 49 -12.53 -0.04 -2.52
CA HIS A 49 -11.15 0.16 -2.12
C HIS A 49 -10.96 0.73 -0.70
N SER A 50 -12.03 0.94 0.09
CA SER A 50 -11.92 1.59 1.41
C SER A 50 -10.90 0.90 2.34
N GLU A 51 -11.00 -0.42 2.53
CA GLU A 51 -10.10 -1.18 3.40
C GLU A 51 -8.65 -1.12 2.90
N PHE A 52 -8.46 -1.28 1.58
CA PHE A 52 -7.15 -1.19 0.96
C PHE A 52 -6.52 0.19 1.17
N ILE A 53 -7.28 1.27 1.01
CA ILE A 53 -6.81 2.65 1.22
C ILE A 53 -6.33 2.85 2.65
N GLN A 54 -7.10 2.41 3.65
CA GLN A 54 -6.73 2.54 5.06
C GLN A 54 -5.44 1.78 5.39
N ASN A 55 -5.36 0.52 4.97
CA ASN A 55 -4.20 -0.33 5.24
C ASN A 55 -2.95 0.20 4.51
N PHE A 56 -3.10 0.60 3.25
CA PHE A 56 -2.01 1.18 2.48
C PHE A 56 -1.43 2.44 3.16
N VAL A 57 -2.30 3.35 3.61
CA VAL A 57 -1.85 4.58 4.30
C VAL A 57 -1.16 4.22 5.60
N LYS A 58 -1.73 3.36 6.45
CA LYS A 58 -1.09 2.93 7.72
C LYS A 58 0.30 2.34 7.52
N ASP A 59 0.46 1.49 6.51
CA ASP A 59 1.71 0.76 6.28
C ASP A 59 2.77 1.60 5.56
N ASN A 60 2.36 2.56 4.71
CA ASN A 60 3.25 3.23 3.76
C ASN A 60 3.36 4.75 3.95
N PHE A 61 2.58 5.37 4.85
CA PHE A 61 2.58 6.83 5.00
C PHE A 61 3.98 7.40 5.25
N ASN A 62 4.77 6.73 6.11
CA ASN A 62 6.12 7.17 6.46
C ASN A 62 7.16 6.87 5.37
N LEU A 63 6.84 6.01 4.40
CA LEU A 63 7.73 5.67 3.29
C LEU A 63 7.68 6.71 2.17
N LEU A 64 6.55 7.42 2.04
CA LEU A 64 6.38 8.50 1.08
C LEU A 64 6.87 9.82 1.67
N LYS A 65 7.63 10.60 0.89
CA LYS A 65 7.93 11.99 1.25
C LYS A 65 6.76 12.90 0.89
N VAL A 66 6.67 14.04 1.55
CA VAL A 66 5.68 15.06 1.20
C VAL A 66 5.92 15.49 -0.25
N GLY A 67 4.86 15.43 -1.04
CA GLY A 67 4.84 15.68 -2.47
C GLY A 67 5.18 14.50 -3.36
N GLU A 68 5.41 13.33 -2.79
CA GLU A 68 5.50 12.08 -3.54
C GLU A 68 4.13 11.42 -3.69
N TYR A 69 4.09 10.43 -4.57
CA TYR A 69 2.92 9.63 -4.84
C TYR A 69 3.25 8.15 -4.92
N SER A 70 2.23 7.31 -4.81
CA SER A 70 2.32 5.87 -5.04
C SER A 70 1.20 5.38 -5.94
N LEU A 71 1.53 4.40 -6.78
CA LEU A 71 0.63 3.67 -7.67
C LEU A 71 0.72 2.18 -7.29
N PRO A 72 0.03 1.74 -6.23
CA PRO A 72 0.32 0.45 -5.61
C PRO A 72 -0.20 -0.75 -6.41
N MET A 73 -1.10 -0.54 -7.37
CA MET A 73 -1.72 -1.61 -8.15
C MET A 73 -1.56 -1.33 -9.65
N GLY A 74 -0.90 -2.24 -10.36
CA GLY A 74 -0.81 -2.20 -11.82
C GLY A 74 -2.17 -2.39 -12.47
N GLY A 75 -2.48 -1.62 -13.51
CA GLY A 75 -3.74 -1.73 -14.27
C GLY A 75 -4.96 -1.12 -13.59
N ILE A 76 -4.83 -0.59 -12.37
CA ILE A 76 -5.87 0.17 -11.68
C ILE A 76 -5.46 1.63 -11.63
N ASN A 77 -6.33 2.52 -12.06
CA ASN A 77 -6.10 3.96 -12.00
C ASN A 77 -6.37 4.48 -10.58
N LEU A 78 -5.55 4.07 -9.63
CA LEU A 78 -5.61 4.46 -8.24
C LEU A 78 -4.25 5.03 -7.81
N ALA A 79 -4.24 6.27 -7.37
CA ALA A 79 -3.03 6.98 -6.97
C ALA A 79 -3.19 7.58 -5.57
N PHE A 80 -2.13 7.49 -4.78
CA PHE A 80 -2.02 8.06 -3.44
C PHE A 80 -1.02 9.21 -3.49
N PHE A 81 -1.43 10.41 -3.10
CA PHE A 81 -0.58 11.61 -3.08
C PHE A 81 -0.40 12.09 -1.65
N LYS A 82 0.83 12.04 -1.14
CA LYS A 82 1.13 12.57 0.19
C LYS A 82 1.29 14.08 0.10
N ILE A 83 0.23 14.80 0.46
CA ILE A 83 0.15 16.26 0.29
C ILE A 83 0.80 17.02 1.45
N SER A 84 0.90 16.39 2.63
CA SER A 84 1.47 17.00 3.83
C SER A 84 2.04 15.92 4.77
N SER A 85 2.55 16.33 5.93
CA SER A 85 2.95 15.42 7.00
C SER A 85 1.76 14.78 7.72
N LYS A 86 0.53 15.20 7.42
CA LYS A 86 -0.69 14.72 8.08
C LYS A 86 -1.66 14.01 7.14
N ALA A 87 -1.58 14.23 5.83
CA ALA A 87 -2.65 13.84 4.93
C ALA A 87 -2.17 13.19 3.63
N VAL A 88 -3.00 12.27 3.15
CA VAL A 88 -2.93 11.67 1.82
C VAL A 88 -4.26 11.92 1.10
N ILE A 89 -4.16 12.36 -0.16
CA ILE A 89 -5.29 12.36 -1.08
C ILE A 89 -5.17 11.14 -1.98
N THR A 90 -6.24 10.36 -2.03
CA THR A 90 -6.36 9.23 -2.96
C THR A 90 -7.26 9.63 -4.12
N ILE A 91 -6.82 9.35 -5.34
CA ILE A 91 -7.58 9.62 -6.56
C ILE A 91 -7.75 8.33 -7.34
N PHE A 92 -8.99 8.02 -7.68
CA PHE A 92 -9.36 6.90 -8.53
C PHE A 92 -10.11 7.38 -9.76
N THR A 93 -9.86 6.77 -10.92
CA THR A 93 -10.73 6.94 -12.10
C THR A 93 -11.13 5.57 -12.66
N ALA A 94 -12.42 5.36 -12.94
CA ALA A 94 -12.88 4.09 -13.51
C ALA A 94 -12.35 3.83 -14.94
N LYS A 95 -11.88 4.87 -15.63
CA LYS A 95 -11.35 4.85 -17.00
C LYS A 95 -10.16 5.79 -17.11
N GLY A 96 -9.44 5.72 -18.24
CA GLY A 96 -8.28 6.56 -18.52
C GLY A 96 -6.95 5.86 -18.24
N PHE A 97 -5.86 6.61 -18.32
CA PHE A 97 -4.51 6.09 -18.07
C PHE A 97 -4.03 6.53 -16.69
N THR A 98 -3.37 5.62 -15.97
CA THR A 98 -2.84 5.89 -14.62
C THR A 98 -1.89 7.09 -14.60
N GLY A 99 -1.13 7.30 -15.68
CA GLY A 99 -0.24 8.45 -15.84
C GLY A 99 -0.95 9.82 -15.82
N GLN A 100 -2.24 9.89 -16.20
CA GLN A 100 -3.00 11.14 -16.16
C GLN A 100 -3.20 11.64 -14.73
N LEU A 101 -3.33 10.72 -13.76
CA LEU A 101 -3.49 11.05 -12.35
C LEU A 101 -2.31 11.89 -11.83
N LEU A 102 -1.13 11.74 -12.42
CA LEU A 102 0.07 12.49 -12.04
C LEU A 102 -0.05 14.00 -12.28
N ALA A 103 -0.99 14.45 -13.11
CA ALA A 103 -1.28 15.87 -13.26
C ALA A 103 -1.77 16.49 -11.94
N PHE A 104 -2.27 15.70 -10.99
CA PHE A 104 -2.61 16.19 -9.65
C PHE A 104 -1.39 16.73 -8.88
N LYS A 105 -0.21 16.13 -9.11
CA LYS A 105 1.02 16.47 -8.38
C LYS A 105 1.39 17.95 -8.45
N THR A 106 1.10 18.61 -9.58
CA THR A 106 1.48 20.02 -9.78
C THR A 106 0.65 20.99 -8.94
N ARG A 107 -0.53 20.57 -8.46
CA ARG A 107 -1.48 21.43 -7.74
C ARG A 107 -1.81 20.93 -6.33
N MET A 108 -1.32 19.76 -5.93
CA MET A 108 -1.73 19.11 -4.68
C MET A 108 -1.50 19.97 -3.42
N TYR A 109 -0.53 20.89 -3.45
CA TYR A 109 -0.24 21.82 -2.35
C TYR A 109 -1.33 22.89 -2.16
N GLU A 110 -2.20 23.14 -3.15
CA GLU A 110 -3.30 24.10 -3.03
C GLU A 110 -4.33 23.70 -1.96
N TRP A 111 -4.35 22.41 -1.57
CA TRP A 111 -5.25 21.86 -0.57
C TRP A 111 -4.56 21.38 0.71
N SER A 112 -3.22 21.39 0.78
CA SER A 112 -2.50 20.88 1.95
C SER A 112 -2.89 21.63 3.22
N ASP A 113 -2.83 22.96 3.18
CA ASP A 113 -3.02 23.79 4.36
C ASP A 113 -4.47 23.73 4.86
N LYS A 114 -5.42 23.73 3.91
CA LYS A 114 -6.87 23.58 4.18
C LYS A 114 -7.18 22.26 4.88
N ILE A 115 -6.55 21.18 4.43
CA ILE A 115 -6.76 19.83 4.99
C ILE A 115 -6.08 19.70 6.36
N ASP A 116 -4.84 20.19 6.49
CA ASP A 116 -4.04 20.08 7.72
C ASP A 116 -4.62 20.87 8.90
N GLU A 117 -5.33 21.96 8.63
CA GLU A 117 -6.06 22.73 9.63
C GLU A 117 -7.17 21.89 10.28
N LYS A 118 -7.83 21.02 9.50
CA LYS A 118 -8.98 20.23 9.99
C LYS A 118 -8.61 18.88 10.58
N ILE A 119 -7.58 18.21 10.05
CA ILE A 119 -7.13 16.92 10.59
C ILE A 119 -6.57 17.04 12.03
N GLY A 120 -6.33 18.26 12.51
CA GLY A 120 -5.89 18.52 13.87
C GLY A 120 -4.45 18.06 14.12
N PRO A 121 -3.98 18.10 15.38
CA PRO A 121 -2.71 17.50 15.75
C PRO A 121 -2.84 15.97 15.72
N LEU A 122 -1.92 15.31 15.02
CA LEU A 122 -1.78 13.85 15.07
C LEU A 122 -1.47 13.46 16.52
N VAL A 123 -2.48 12.96 17.24
CA VAL A 123 -2.25 12.30 18.52
C VAL A 123 -1.47 11.04 18.20
N SER A 124 -0.16 11.10 18.37
CA SER A 124 0.71 9.94 18.25
C SER A 124 0.18 8.89 19.23
N PRO A 125 -0.20 7.68 18.79
CA PRO A 125 -0.55 6.60 19.70
C PRO A 125 0.74 6.06 20.34
N SER A 126 1.34 6.88 21.21
CA SER A 126 2.63 6.62 21.85
C SER A 126 2.66 7.17 23.28
N THR A 127 1.64 6.85 24.09
CA THR A 127 1.74 6.85 25.57
C THR A 127 0.73 5.86 26.15
N LEU A 128 0.87 4.59 25.77
CA LEU A 128 0.57 3.47 26.67
C LEU A 128 1.91 2.81 26.97
N SER A 129 2.65 3.43 27.88
CA SER A 129 3.78 2.80 28.55
C SER A 129 3.54 2.86 30.05
N THR A 130 3.94 1.76 30.70
CA THR A 130 4.27 1.62 32.12
C THR A 130 3.13 1.58 33.15
N GLU A 131 2.55 0.39 33.34
CA GLU A 131 2.59 -0.20 34.69
C GLU A 131 3.78 -1.18 34.72
N GLY A 132 4.85 -0.76 35.38
CA GLY A 132 6.00 -1.62 35.65
C GLY A 132 5.60 -2.72 36.64
N PRO A 133 6.10 -3.96 36.50
CA PRO A 133 5.97 -4.95 37.56
C PRO A 133 6.77 -4.47 38.78
N LYS A 134 6.11 -4.48 39.95
CA LYS A 134 6.72 -4.30 41.26
C LYS A 134 7.94 -5.23 41.41
N PRO A 135 9.04 -4.77 42.03
CA PRO A 135 10.16 -5.64 42.37
C PRO A 135 9.73 -6.57 43.51
N GLY A 136 9.52 -7.85 43.20
CA GLY A 136 9.31 -8.88 44.22
C GLY A 136 8.32 -9.95 43.83
N GLU A 137 8.55 -10.69 42.75
CA GLU A 137 8.09 -12.08 42.70
C GLU A 137 8.96 -12.90 41.75
N THR A 138 9.53 -13.96 42.31
CA THR A 138 10.47 -14.88 41.69
C THR A 138 9.78 -15.71 40.62
N ILE A 139 9.64 -15.18 39.40
CA ILE A 139 9.17 -15.97 38.26
C ILE A 139 10.36 -16.69 37.64
N LYS A 140 10.36 -18.01 37.80
CA LYS A 140 11.30 -18.94 37.15
C LYS A 140 11.39 -18.63 35.65
N PRO A 141 12.60 -18.59 35.06
CA PRO A 141 12.75 -18.33 33.63
C PRO A 141 12.13 -19.47 32.82
N SER A 142 10.98 -19.20 32.20
CA SER A 142 10.47 -20.02 31.11
C SER A 142 11.30 -19.70 29.87
N ILE A 143 12.16 -20.64 29.50
CA ILE A 143 13.00 -20.59 28.30
C ILE A 143 12.06 -20.67 27.09
N VAL A 144 11.60 -19.52 26.60
CA VAL A 144 10.98 -19.45 25.27
C VAL A 144 12.11 -19.63 24.26
N LYS A 145 12.20 -20.86 23.71
CA LYS A 145 13.06 -21.18 22.57
C LYS A 145 12.73 -20.20 21.44
N LYS A 146 13.64 -19.24 21.19
CA LYS A 146 13.61 -18.43 19.97
C LYS A 146 13.79 -19.38 18.78
N GLU A 147 12.69 -19.76 18.14
CA GLU A 147 12.74 -20.47 16.86
C GLU A 147 13.45 -19.56 15.85
N LYS A 148 14.50 -20.09 15.23
CA LYS A 148 15.28 -19.39 14.20
C LYS A 148 14.36 -18.97 13.03
N PRO A 149 14.53 -17.77 12.45
CA PRO A 149 13.72 -17.35 11.32
C PRO A 149 13.98 -18.25 10.10
N PHE A 150 12.99 -19.04 9.70
CA PHE A 150 13.06 -19.87 8.51
C PHE A 150 12.75 -19.05 7.25
N LYS A 151 13.66 -19.02 6.28
CA LYS A 151 13.40 -18.41 4.96
C LYS A 151 12.78 -19.43 4.01
N ARG A 152 11.77 -19.02 3.25
CA ARG A 152 11.13 -19.81 2.19
C ARG A 152 11.67 -19.37 0.84
N ILE A 153 12.20 -20.32 0.09
CA ILE A 153 12.82 -20.05 -1.22
C ILE A 153 12.08 -20.84 -2.30
N PRO A 154 11.52 -20.18 -3.34
CA PRO A 154 10.88 -20.85 -4.46
C PRO A 154 11.91 -21.45 -5.43
N ILE A 155 11.61 -22.66 -5.92
CA ILE A 155 12.40 -23.41 -6.90
C ILE A 155 11.48 -23.86 -8.02
N ILE A 156 11.81 -23.53 -9.26
CA ILE A 156 11.11 -24.07 -10.44
C ILE A 156 11.48 -25.56 -10.61
N LYS A 157 10.46 -26.43 -10.62
CA LYS A 157 10.60 -27.87 -10.84
C LYS A 157 10.76 -28.24 -12.33
N ARG A 158 10.09 -27.50 -13.22
CA ARG A 158 9.96 -27.84 -14.64
C ARG A 158 10.89 -26.97 -15.47
N LYS A 159 11.67 -27.57 -16.38
CA LYS A 159 12.42 -26.79 -17.37
C LYS A 159 11.41 -26.04 -18.26
N LEU A 160 11.50 -24.71 -18.25
CA LEU A 160 10.73 -23.85 -19.15
C LEU A 160 11.15 -24.20 -20.58
N THR A 161 10.20 -24.65 -21.41
CA THR A 161 10.50 -25.11 -22.77
C THR A 161 10.47 -23.97 -23.78
N GLY A 162 10.16 -22.74 -23.33
CA GLY A 162 10.07 -21.53 -24.17
C GLY A 162 8.80 -21.48 -25.02
N LYS A 163 7.95 -22.51 -24.94
CA LYS A 163 6.64 -22.55 -25.62
C LYS A 163 5.55 -21.87 -24.81
N GLU A 164 5.80 -21.64 -23.53
CA GLU A 164 4.85 -21.08 -22.59
C GLU A 164 4.87 -19.55 -22.67
N LYS A 165 3.71 -18.95 -22.95
CA LYS A 165 3.56 -17.50 -23.03
C LYS A 165 3.26 -16.94 -21.64
N PHE A 166 4.23 -16.25 -21.04
CA PHE A 166 4.03 -15.51 -19.80
C PHE A 166 3.85 -14.03 -20.09
N SER A 167 3.12 -13.33 -19.22
CA SER A 167 3.24 -11.88 -19.14
C SER A 167 4.66 -11.52 -18.66
N ILE A 168 5.13 -10.31 -19.01
CA ILE A 168 6.47 -9.81 -18.64
C ILE A 168 6.66 -9.84 -17.12
N GLU A 169 5.62 -9.47 -16.38
CA GLU A 169 5.59 -9.50 -14.92
C GLU A 169 5.86 -10.90 -14.36
N VAL A 170 5.11 -11.90 -14.85
CA VAL A 170 5.25 -13.29 -14.41
C VAL A 170 6.63 -13.84 -14.79
N ALA A 171 7.09 -13.58 -16.03
CA ALA A 171 8.40 -14.02 -16.49
C ALA A 171 9.53 -13.48 -15.59
N SER A 172 9.44 -12.21 -15.21
CA SER A 172 10.42 -11.56 -14.34
C SER A 172 10.45 -12.20 -12.95
N ILE A 173 9.29 -12.48 -12.34
CA ILE A 173 9.21 -13.15 -11.03
C ILE A 173 9.74 -14.60 -11.10
N LEU A 174 9.38 -15.34 -12.16
CA LEU A 174 9.80 -16.72 -12.34
C LEU A 174 11.31 -16.85 -12.56
N GLN A 175 11.96 -15.88 -13.20
CA GLN A 175 13.41 -15.89 -13.43
C GLN A 175 14.22 -15.99 -12.12
N PHE A 176 13.71 -15.43 -11.02
CA PHE A 176 14.35 -15.47 -9.71
C PHE A 176 13.93 -16.67 -8.84
N CYS A 177 13.09 -17.58 -9.36
CA CYS A 177 12.68 -18.81 -8.66
C CYS A 177 13.71 -19.94 -8.83
N ASP A 178 14.98 -19.64 -8.56
CA ASP A 178 16.15 -20.49 -8.82
C ASP A 178 16.61 -21.31 -7.61
N GLY A 179 15.94 -21.16 -6.46
CA GLY A 179 16.38 -21.80 -5.22
C GLY A 179 17.46 -21.05 -4.45
N LYS A 180 17.80 -19.83 -4.85
CA LYS A 180 18.73 -18.93 -4.13
C LYS A 180 18.02 -17.71 -3.56
N HIS A 181 17.07 -17.14 -4.27
CA HIS A 181 16.40 -15.90 -3.88
C HIS A 181 15.19 -16.16 -2.97
N SER A 182 15.15 -15.53 -1.80
CA SER A 182 13.95 -15.53 -0.96
C SER A 182 12.82 -14.70 -1.58
N ILE A 183 11.60 -14.83 -1.06
CA ILE A 183 10.46 -14.04 -1.55
C ILE A 183 10.75 -12.53 -1.41
N GLU A 184 11.44 -12.16 -0.33
CA GLU A 184 11.88 -10.78 -0.08
C GLU A 184 12.92 -10.32 -1.11
N ASP A 185 13.87 -11.20 -1.49
CA ASP A 185 14.88 -10.88 -2.51
C ASP A 185 14.22 -10.69 -3.88
N ILE A 186 13.29 -11.57 -4.25
CA ILE A 186 12.53 -11.47 -5.51
C ILE A 186 11.79 -10.13 -5.59
N ARG A 187 11.12 -9.73 -4.50
CA ARG A 187 10.44 -8.44 -4.41
C ARG A 187 11.41 -7.27 -4.65
N ASN A 188 12.59 -7.32 -4.04
CA ASN A 188 13.58 -6.26 -4.15
C ASN A 188 14.13 -6.16 -5.58
N GLU A 189 14.41 -7.29 -6.22
CA GLU A 189 14.94 -7.34 -7.59
C GLU A 189 13.89 -6.94 -8.64
N THR A 190 12.67 -7.45 -8.54
CA THR A 190 11.63 -7.18 -9.54
C THR A 190 10.88 -5.87 -9.31
N LYS A 191 11.05 -5.25 -8.12
CA LYS A 191 10.32 -4.06 -7.66
C LYS A 191 8.79 -4.23 -7.64
N TYR A 192 8.30 -5.45 -7.73
CA TYR A 192 6.87 -5.76 -7.64
C TYR A 192 6.42 -5.82 -6.18
N SER A 193 5.12 -5.61 -5.94
CA SER A 193 4.58 -5.68 -4.59
C SER A 193 4.72 -7.10 -4.01
N ILE A 194 4.89 -7.21 -2.70
CA ILE A 194 4.99 -8.51 -2.04
C ILE A 194 3.73 -9.38 -2.24
N ILE A 195 2.57 -8.72 -2.38
CA ILE A 195 1.29 -9.37 -2.63
C ILE A 195 1.32 -10.01 -4.01
N THR A 196 1.67 -9.21 -5.03
CA THR A 196 1.83 -9.66 -6.42
C THR A 196 2.79 -10.84 -6.53
N VAL A 197 3.98 -10.73 -5.92
CA VAL A 197 4.96 -11.82 -5.91
C VAL A 197 4.37 -13.08 -5.29
N LYS A 198 3.69 -12.96 -4.14
CA LYS A 198 3.06 -14.11 -3.47
C LYS A 198 1.92 -14.72 -4.29
N GLU A 199 1.12 -13.93 -4.98
CA GLU A 199 0.02 -14.40 -5.83
C GLU A 199 0.54 -15.22 -7.00
N VAL A 200 1.52 -14.68 -7.73
CA VAL A 200 2.19 -15.39 -8.83
C VAL A 200 2.79 -16.69 -8.31
N LEU A 201 3.58 -16.65 -7.23
CA LEU A 201 4.18 -17.85 -6.68
C LEU A 201 3.13 -18.89 -6.24
N LYS A 202 2.00 -18.46 -5.68
CA LYS A 202 0.90 -19.36 -5.25
C LYS A 202 0.18 -19.97 -6.46
N GLU A 203 -0.05 -19.19 -7.51
CA GLU A 203 -0.65 -19.68 -8.75
C GLU A 203 0.21 -20.78 -9.39
N TYR A 204 1.51 -20.54 -9.53
CA TYR A 204 2.44 -21.49 -10.13
C TYR A 204 2.79 -22.65 -9.20
N GLN A 205 2.66 -22.48 -7.88
CA GLN A 205 2.71 -23.60 -6.94
C GLN A 205 1.51 -24.54 -7.13
N LYS A 206 0.29 -24.01 -7.31
CA LYS A 206 -0.92 -24.84 -7.58
C LYS A 206 -0.81 -25.64 -8.87
N LYS A 207 -0.11 -25.10 -9.87
CA LYS A 207 0.18 -25.78 -11.14
C LYS A 207 1.31 -26.82 -11.02
N ASP A 208 1.89 -26.98 -9.83
CA ASP A 208 3.07 -27.80 -9.52
C ASP A 208 4.37 -27.38 -10.26
N TRP A 209 4.48 -26.11 -10.62
CA TRP A 209 5.67 -25.57 -11.28
C TRP A 209 6.74 -25.14 -10.28
N ILE A 210 6.33 -24.70 -9.10
CA ILE A 210 7.21 -24.16 -8.06
C ILE A 210 7.11 -25.01 -6.79
N LYS A 211 8.25 -25.33 -6.19
CA LYS A 211 8.37 -25.91 -4.85
C LYS A 211 9.04 -24.92 -3.92
N PHE A 212 8.55 -24.81 -2.69
CA PHE A 212 9.24 -24.05 -1.65
C PHE A 212 10.20 -24.95 -0.87
N LYS A 213 11.45 -24.54 -0.76
CA LYS A 213 12.43 -25.12 0.16
C LYS A 213 12.52 -24.23 1.40
N LYS A 214 12.49 -24.86 2.58
CA LYS A 214 12.79 -24.17 3.84
C LYS A 214 14.30 -24.23 4.06
N ILE A 215 14.93 -23.08 4.23
CA ILE A 215 16.32 -23.01 4.68
C ILE A 215 16.32 -22.49 6.11
N ILE A 216 16.99 -23.23 6.99
CA ILE A 216 17.26 -22.85 8.37
C ILE A 216 18.59 -22.10 8.35
N GLN A 217 18.61 -20.85 8.81
CA GLN A 217 19.85 -20.13 9.15
C GLN A 217 20.10 -20.29 10.66
#